data_AF-A0A4Q5U4J0-F1
#
_entry.id   AF-A0A4Q5U4J0-F1
#
_cell.length_a   1.000
_cell.length_b   1.000
_cell.length_c   1.000
_cell.angle_alpha   90.00
_cell.angle_beta   90.00
_cell.angle_gamma   90.00
#
_symmetry.space_group_name_H-M   'P 1'
#
loop_
_entity.id
_entity.type
_entity.pdbx_description
1 polymer ?
#
loop_
_entity_poly.entity_id
_entity_poly.type
_entity_poly.pdbx_seq_one_letter_code
_entity_poly.pdbx_strand_id
1 'polypeptide(L)'
;MRVLLFTCLLLASPALPAQKKLKVEISAQGDTSWSTSETKIYNSPGGNKAAGDYLKTSVYKNKDGYKLVLSIQTGRTNMFNIERGAAAEITLADGSSLTLPSLRDQAARRLASYYGCFIYAFYALDAATIRDLKSRDITNVSVSTSTGKMIFPIKSKDGDSIRRLLEKFE
;
A
#
# COMPACT_ATOMS: atom_id res chain seq x y z
N MET A 1 -14.88 -49.53 -35.72
CA MET A 1 -15.51 -48.27 -35.22
C MET A 1 -14.79 -47.91 -33.92
N ARG A 2 -13.74 -47.09 -33.81
CA ARG A 2 -13.38 -45.80 -34.44
C ARG A 2 -14.38 -44.65 -34.21
N VAL A 3 -14.99 -44.57 -33.03
CA VAL A 3 -15.71 -43.37 -32.58
C VAL A 3 -15.61 -43.25 -31.05
N LEU A 4 -14.41 -43.07 -30.51
CA LEU A 4 -14.26 -42.81 -29.06
C LEU A 4 -12.98 -42.04 -28.70
N LEU A 5 -12.51 -41.17 -29.60
CA LEU A 5 -11.34 -40.32 -29.35
C LEU A 5 -11.55 -38.84 -29.69
N PHE A 6 -12.79 -38.42 -30.00
CA PHE A 6 -13.09 -37.05 -30.45
C PHE A 6 -13.85 -36.19 -29.44
N THR A 7 -14.30 -36.74 -28.30
CA THR A 7 -15.11 -36.00 -27.33
C THR A 7 -14.33 -35.43 -26.13
N CYS A 8 -13.07 -35.79 -25.93
CA CYS A 8 -12.25 -35.20 -24.85
C CYS A 8 -11.48 -33.94 -25.27
N LEU A 9 -11.46 -33.55 -26.55
CA LEU A 9 -10.69 -32.38 -27.02
C LEU A 9 -11.47 -31.04 -26.98
N LEU A 10 -12.77 -31.05 -26.67
CA LEU A 10 -13.62 -29.84 -26.68
C LEU A 10 -13.80 -29.17 -25.31
N LEU A 11 -13.22 -29.72 -24.24
CA LEU A 11 -13.30 -29.14 -22.89
C LEU A 11 -12.02 -28.43 -22.43
N ALA A 12 -10.98 -28.41 -23.27
CA ALA A 12 -9.80 -27.60 -23.04
C ALA A 12 -9.93 -26.27 -23.80
N SER A 13 -10.94 -25.46 -23.47
CA SER A 13 -10.82 -24.02 -23.72
C SER A 13 -9.74 -23.53 -22.76
N PRO A 14 -8.56 -23.10 -23.23
CA PRO A 14 -7.70 -22.33 -22.35
C PRO A 14 -8.50 -21.08 -22.00
N ALA A 15 -8.87 -20.94 -20.73
CA ALA A 15 -9.23 -19.65 -20.18
C ALA A 15 -7.99 -18.76 -20.40
N LEU A 16 -7.95 -18.06 -21.52
CA LEU A 16 -6.97 -17.04 -21.80
C LEU A 16 -7.00 -16.12 -20.58
N PRO A 17 -5.89 -15.95 -19.84
CA PRO A 17 -5.88 -15.05 -18.70
C PRO A 17 -6.35 -13.69 -19.19
N ALA A 18 -7.49 -13.23 -18.69
CA ALA A 18 -8.09 -11.96 -19.07
C ALA A 18 -7.02 -10.89 -18.90
N GLN A 19 -6.55 -10.31 -20.01
CA GLN A 19 -5.53 -9.30 -20.01
C GLN A 19 -6.05 -8.13 -19.16
N LYS A 20 -5.44 -7.90 -17.99
CA LYS A 20 -5.86 -6.85 -17.06
C LYS A 20 -5.75 -5.49 -17.76
N LYS A 21 -6.87 -4.98 -18.27
CA LYS A 21 -6.91 -3.70 -18.99
C LYS A 21 -6.67 -2.57 -18.00
N LEU A 22 -5.56 -1.85 -18.17
CA LEU A 22 -5.24 -0.67 -17.38
C LEU A 22 -6.12 0.50 -17.84
N LYS A 23 -6.92 1.06 -16.93
CA LYS A 23 -7.69 2.29 -17.13
C LYS A 23 -7.03 3.44 -16.37
N VAL A 24 -6.95 4.60 -17.00
CA VAL A 24 -6.45 5.84 -16.39
C VAL A 24 -7.62 6.79 -16.16
N GLU A 25 -7.69 7.39 -14.98
CA GLU A 25 -8.67 8.43 -14.62
C GLU A 25 -7.94 9.66 -14.07
N ILE A 26 -8.28 10.84 -14.57
CA ILE A 26 -7.79 12.13 -14.08
C ILE A 26 -8.98 12.86 -13.47
N SER A 27 -8.88 13.24 -12.18
CA SER A 27 -9.96 13.97 -11.51
C SER A 27 -10.07 15.41 -12.02
N ALA A 28 -11.19 16.08 -11.73
CA ALA A 28 -11.34 17.50 -12.05
C ALA A 28 -10.27 18.38 -11.38
N GLN A 29 -9.69 17.90 -10.27
CA GLN A 29 -8.63 18.57 -9.54
C GLN A 29 -7.22 18.14 -10.02
N GLY A 30 -7.13 17.27 -11.02
CA GLY A 30 -5.89 16.82 -11.66
C GLY A 30 -5.25 15.57 -11.05
N ASP A 31 -5.87 14.93 -10.06
CA ASP A 31 -5.33 13.70 -9.45
C ASP A 31 -5.36 12.55 -10.47
N THR A 32 -4.24 11.86 -10.65
CA THR A 32 -4.17 10.73 -11.59
C THR A 32 -4.27 9.39 -10.84
N SER A 33 -5.18 8.54 -11.31
CA SER A 33 -5.35 7.17 -10.81
C SER A 33 -5.36 6.17 -11.95
N TRP A 34 -4.80 5.00 -11.69
CA TRP A 34 -4.75 3.86 -12.59
C TRP A 34 -5.58 2.75 -11.97
N SER A 35 -6.30 1.98 -12.77
CA SER A 35 -7.05 0.84 -12.26
C SER A 35 -7.00 -0.33 -13.22
N THR A 36 -7.05 -1.53 -12.66
CA THR A 36 -7.41 -2.76 -13.36
C THR A 36 -8.84 -3.12 -12.99
N SER A 37 -9.37 -4.22 -13.54
CA SER A 37 -10.67 -4.78 -13.13
C SER A 37 -10.77 -5.10 -11.63
N GLU A 38 -9.63 -5.23 -10.93
CA GLU A 38 -9.58 -5.69 -9.54
C GLU A 38 -8.99 -4.66 -8.58
N THR A 39 -8.17 -3.71 -9.05
CA THR A 39 -7.38 -2.86 -8.17
C THR A 39 -7.30 -1.45 -8.69
N LYS A 40 -7.54 -0.47 -7.82
CA LYS A 40 -7.26 0.94 -8.08
C LYS A 40 -5.93 1.32 -7.43
N ILE A 41 -5.02 1.91 -8.20
CA ILE A 41 -3.67 2.34 -7.84
C ILE A 41 -3.57 3.85 -8.07
N TYR A 42 -3.06 4.60 -7.09
CA TYR A 42 -2.83 6.04 -7.22
C TYR A 42 -1.33 6.34 -7.34
N ASN A 43 -0.97 7.25 -8.25
CA ASN A 43 0.46 7.51 -8.52
C ASN A 43 0.80 8.99 -8.85
N SER A 44 -0.16 9.92 -8.87
CA SER A 44 0.21 11.34 -9.09
C SER A 44 -0.75 12.33 -8.43
N PRO A 45 -0.24 13.29 -7.64
CA PRO A 45 -1.04 14.38 -7.11
C PRO A 45 -1.35 15.43 -8.18
N GLY A 46 -2.58 15.96 -8.19
CA GLY A 46 -2.99 17.00 -9.14
C GLY A 46 -2.55 18.41 -8.74
N GLY A 47 -2.14 19.24 -9.71
CA GLY A 47 -1.98 20.70 -9.53
C GLY A 47 -0.59 21.19 -9.07
N ASN A 48 -0.25 22.43 -9.45
CA ASN A 48 1.10 23.02 -9.28
C ASN A 48 1.52 23.30 -7.82
N LYS A 49 0.59 23.21 -6.86
CA LYS A 49 0.84 23.44 -5.42
C LYS A 49 0.72 22.17 -4.58
N ALA A 50 0.56 21.01 -5.21
CA ALA A 50 0.45 19.76 -4.47
C ALA A 50 1.78 19.40 -3.84
N ALA A 51 1.77 19.15 -2.52
CA ALA A 51 2.88 18.45 -1.89
C ALA A 51 2.97 17.05 -2.52
N GLY A 52 4.17 16.58 -2.87
CA GLY A 52 4.34 15.21 -3.33
C GLY A 52 3.80 14.20 -2.31
N ASP A 53 3.49 12.99 -2.75
CA ASP A 53 3.13 11.91 -1.84
C ASP A 53 4.36 11.55 -0.98
N TYR A 54 4.19 11.59 0.34
CA TYR A 54 5.24 11.39 1.33
C TYR A 54 4.79 10.41 2.41
N LEU A 55 5.69 9.49 2.76
CA LEU A 55 5.50 8.53 3.84
C LEU A 55 6.60 8.72 4.89
N LYS A 56 6.20 8.99 6.13
CA LYS A 56 7.07 8.91 7.30
C LYS A 56 6.67 7.74 8.16
N THR A 57 7.67 6.99 8.62
CA THR A 57 7.49 5.84 9.49
C THR A 57 7.94 6.16 10.90
N SER A 58 7.28 5.57 11.90
CA SER A 58 7.65 5.65 13.31
C SER A 58 7.25 4.36 13.99
N VAL A 59 8.04 3.91 14.97
CA VAL A 59 7.71 2.73 15.79
C VAL A 59 7.57 3.17 17.23
N TYR A 60 6.51 2.69 17.89
CA TYR A 60 6.27 2.94 19.31
C TYR A 60 6.08 1.61 20.04
N LYS A 61 6.68 1.49 21.23
CA LYS A 61 6.43 0.40 22.17
C LYS A 61 5.43 0.89 23.21
N ASN A 62 4.37 0.13 23.46
CA ASN A 62 3.46 0.35 24.58
C ASN A 62 3.18 -0.98 25.30
N LYS A 63 2.28 -0.96 26.30
CA LYS A 63 1.88 -2.17 27.04
C LYS A 63 1.28 -3.30 26.17
N ASP A 64 0.76 -2.96 24.99
CA ASP A 64 0.15 -3.92 24.05
C ASP A 64 1.17 -4.46 23.04
N GLY A 65 2.43 -4.04 23.11
CA GLY A 65 3.50 -4.43 22.19
C GLY A 65 4.00 -3.29 21.30
N TYR A 66 4.55 -3.65 20.14
CA TYR A 66 5.11 -2.71 19.17
C TYR A 66 4.07 -2.31 18.13
N LYS A 67 4.07 -1.03 17.77
CA LYS A 67 3.16 -0.45 16.79
C LYS A 67 3.94 0.32 15.74
N LEU A 68 3.71 0.00 14.47
CA LEU A 68 4.16 0.79 13.33
C LEU A 68 3.13 1.89 13.06
N VAL A 69 3.61 3.13 12.98
CA VAL A 69 2.82 4.28 12.61
C VAL A 69 3.29 4.79 11.27
N LEU A 70 2.37 4.83 10.31
CA LEU A 70 2.58 5.41 8.99
C LEU A 70 1.93 6.80 8.98
N SER A 71 2.75 7.84 8.94
CA SER A 71 2.33 9.22 8.71
C SER A 71 2.36 9.47 7.22
N ILE A 72 1.20 9.40 6.60
CA ILE A 72 1.03 9.56 5.16
C ILE A 72 0.58 10.99 4.91
N GLN A 73 1.31 11.69 4.04
CA GLN A 73 0.87 12.96 3.47
C GLN A 73 0.76 12.75 1.96
N THR A 74 -0.34 13.22 1.40
CA THR A 74 -0.58 13.10 -0.03
C THR A 74 -0.89 14.48 -0.59
N GLY A 75 -0.52 14.69 -1.83
CA GLY A 75 -0.94 15.87 -2.57
C GLY A 75 -2.38 15.79 -3.06
N ARG A 76 -3.22 14.91 -2.50
CA ARG A 76 -4.56 14.64 -3.02
C ARG A 76 -5.59 15.56 -2.35
N THR A 77 -6.61 15.97 -3.11
CA THR A 77 -7.74 16.74 -2.55
C THR A 77 -8.89 15.88 -2.06
N ASN A 78 -8.97 14.66 -2.58
CA ASN A 78 -9.98 13.70 -2.19
C ASN A 78 -9.63 13.09 -0.83
N MET A 79 -10.61 13.14 0.07
CA MET A 79 -10.52 12.49 1.37
C MET A 79 -10.59 10.97 1.15
N PHE A 80 -9.77 10.24 1.91
CA PHE A 80 -9.77 8.78 1.90
C PHE A 80 -9.69 8.27 3.33
N ASN A 81 -10.12 7.03 3.52
CA ASN A 81 -10.09 6.36 4.82
C ASN A 81 -9.23 5.11 4.75
N ILE A 82 -8.67 4.73 5.90
CA ILE A 82 -8.07 3.42 6.13
C ILE A 82 -8.96 2.75 7.17
N GLU A 83 -9.70 1.74 6.73
CA GLU A 83 -10.61 0.99 7.60
C GLU A 83 -9.81 0.06 8.53
N ARG A 84 -10.40 -0.29 9.67
CA ARG A 84 -9.86 -1.33 10.53
C ARG A 84 -9.70 -2.62 9.72
N GLY A 85 -8.54 -3.26 9.86
CA GLY A 85 -8.21 -4.48 9.12
C GLY A 85 -7.67 -4.22 7.69
N ALA A 86 -7.77 -3.00 7.16
CA ALA A 86 -7.16 -2.67 5.88
C ALA A 86 -5.64 -2.91 5.92
N ALA A 87 -5.13 -3.59 4.90
CA ALA A 87 -3.74 -4.02 4.85
C ALA A 87 -2.79 -2.86 4.54
N ALA A 88 -1.69 -2.79 5.28
CA ALA A 88 -0.43 -2.28 4.76
C ALA A 88 0.45 -3.47 4.35
N GLU A 89 0.94 -3.46 3.12
CA GLU A 89 1.90 -4.47 2.65
C GLU A 89 3.28 -3.83 2.53
N ILE A 90 4.25 -4.42 3.21
CA ILE A 90 5.66 -4.03 3.16
C ILE A 90 6.36 -5.01 2.23
N THR A 91 6.77 -4.55 1.05
CA THR A 91 7.53 -5.35 0.10
C THR A 91 9.01 -5.28 0.43
N LEU A 92 9.63 -6.45 0.52
CA LEU A 92 11.04 -6.60 0.85
C LEU A 92 11.88 -6.70 -0.43
N ALA A 93 13.21 -6.59 -0.30
CA ALA A 93 14.13 -6.66 -1.43
C ALA A 93 14.13 -8.01 -2.17
N ASP A 94 13.77 -9.09 -1.46
CA ASP A 94 13.60 -10.44 -2.03
C ASP A 94 12.25 -10.61 -2.79
N GLY A 95 11.42 -9.56 -2.84
CA GLY A 95 10.10 -9.57 -3.46
C GLY A 95 8.98 -10.17 -2.59
N SER A 96 9.31 -10.74 -1.43
CA SER A 96 8.30 -11.17 -0.46
C SER A 96 7.61 -9.96 0.18
N SER A 97 6.42 -10.18 0.76
CA SER A 97 5.63 -9.12 1.37
C SER A 97 5.16 -9.49 2.77
N LEU A 98 5.26 -8.53 3.69
CA LEU A 98 4.70 -8.61 5.04
C LEU A 98 3.39 -7.84 5.07
N THR A 99 2.32 -8.47 5.55
CA THR A 99 0.98 -7.85 5.62
C THR A 99 0.64 -7.47 7.04
N LEU A 100 0.34 -6.19 7.25
CA LEU A 100 -0.01 -5.62 8.53
C LEU A 100 -1.45 -5.08 8.51
N PRO A 101 -2.37 -5.59 9.34
CA PRO A 101 -3.73 -5.07 9.40
C PRO A 101 -3.79 -3.76 10.21
N SER A 102 -4.52 -2.78 9.70
CA SER A 102 -4.79 -1.53 10.44
C SER A 102 -5.56 -1.80 11.74
N LEU A 103 -5.14 -1.17 12.83
CA LEU A 103 -5.69 -1.40 14.16
C LEU A 103 -7.03 -0.68 14.42
N ARG A 104 -7.40 0.30 13.59
CA ARG A 104 -8.61 1.11 13.77
C ARG A 104 -9.00 1.82 12.48
N ASP A 105 -10.20 2.34 12.42
CA ASP A 105 -10.60 3.23 11.34
C ASP A 105 -9.89 4.58 11.48
N GLN A 106 -9.35 5.08 10.38
CA GLN A 106 -8.72 6.38 10.30
C GLN A 106 -9.25 7.12 9.07
N ALA A 107 -9.55 8.41 9.24
CA ALA A 107 -9.92 9.28 8.14
C ALA A 107 -8.78 10.26 7.85
N ALA A 108 -8.46 10.46 6.57
CA ALA A 108 -7.56 11.52 6.16
C ALA A 108 -8.13 12.87 6.58
N ARG A 109 -7.26 13.86 6.73
CA ARG A 109 -7.61 15.24 7.06
C ARG A 109 -6.98 16.16 6.02
N ARG A 110 -7.68 17.23 5.63
CA ARG A 110 -7.11 18.24 4.74
C ARG A 110 -5.99 19.01 5.44
N LEU A 111 -4.93 19.31 4.71
CA LEU A 111 -3.92 20.27 5.15
C LEU A 111 -4.50 21.68 4.97
N ALA A 112 -4.50 22.48 6.03
CA ALA A 112 -5.05 23.84 5.99
C ALA A 112 -4.20 24.81 5.16
N SER A 113 -2.89 24.55 5.07
CA SER A 113 -1.90 25.46 4.48
C SER A 113 -1.52 25.12 3.03
N TYR A 114 -1.86 23.93 2.52
CA TYR A 114 -1.45 23.47 1.18
C TYR A 114 -2.48 22.51 0.57
N TYR A 115 -2.32 22.28 -0.74
CA TYR A 115 -3.10 21.27 -1.48
C TYR A 115 -2.64 19.87 -1.05
N GLY A 116 -3.52 19.13 -0.36
CA GLY A 116 -3.24 17.78 0.10
C GLY A 116 -4.06 17.32 1.30
N CYS A 117 -3.88 16.05 1.68
CA CYS A 117 -4.44 15.47 2.89
C CYS A 117 -3.42 14.59 3.61
N PHE A 118 -3.58 14.44 4.91
CA PHE A 118 -2.70 13.65 5.75
C PHE A 118 -3.49 12.65 6.61
N ILE A 119 -2.85 11.55 6.97
CA ILE A 119 -3.41 10.54 7.85
C ILE A 119 -2.29 9.88 8.68
N TYR A 120 -2.63 9.47 9.90
CA TYR A 120 -1.79 8.60 10.72
C TYR A 120 -2.45 7.23 10.80
N ALA A 121 -1.80 6.22 10.25
CA ALA A 121 -2.27 4.84 10.25
C ALA A 121 -1.45 4.00 11.23
N PHE A 122 -2.12 3.11 11.95
CA PHE A 122 -1.54 2.38 13.09
C PHE A 122 -1.66 0.89 12.84
N TYR A 123 -0.53 0.19 12.90
CA TYR A 123 -0.41 -1.23 12.60
C TYR A 123 0.30 -1.95 13.74
N ALA A 124 -0.17 -3.15 14.10
CA ALA A 124 0.56 -3.99 15.06
C ALA A 124 1.82 -4.58 14.42
N LEU A 125 2.88 -4.69 15.21
CA LEU A 125 4.08 -5.42 14.84
C LEU A 125 4.24 -6.61 15.78
N ASP A 126 4.12 -7.82 15.25
CA ASP A 126 4.46 -9.04 16.00
C ASP A 126 5.97 -9.31 15.97
N ALA A 127 6.43 -10.26 16.80
CA ALA A 127 7.84 -10.57 16.95
C ALA A 127 8.48 -11.10 15.65
N ALA A 128 7.72 -11.82 14.82
CA ALA A 128 8.21 -12.35 13.55
C ALA A 128 8.43 -11.22 12.54
N THR A 129 7.45 -10.33 12.41
CA THR A 129 7.54 -9.13 11.56
C THR A 129 8.68 -8.23 11.99
N ILE A 130 8.88 -8.01 13.29
CA ILE A 130 9.99 -7.21 13.80
C ILE A 130 11.33 -7.81 13.37
N ARG A 131 11.48 -9.13 13.52
CA ARG A 131 12.71 -9.85 13.12
C ARG A 131 12.98 -9.64 11.63
N ASP A 132 11.95 -9.75 10.80
CA ASP A 132 12.05 -9.59 9.36
C ASP A 132 12.38 -8.16 8.93
N LEU A 133 11.74 -7.17 9.56
CA LEU A 133 12.02 -5.75 9.30
C LEU A 133 13.42 -5.32 9.78
N LYS A 134 14.00 -6.04 10.75
CA LYS A 134 15.39 -5.82 11.18
C LYS A 134 16.39 -6.42 10.19
N SER A 135 16.12 -7.60 9.64
CA SER A 135 17.10 -8.35 8.84
C SER A 135 17.02 -8.10 7.33
N ARG A 136 15.92 -7.54 6.84
CA ARG A 136 15.67 -7.40 5.39
C ARG A 136 15.45 -5.94 4.99
N ASP A 137 15.86 -5.61 3.77
CA ASP A 137 15.65 -4.29 3.20
C ASP A 137 14.23 -4.15 2.65
N ILE A 138 13.66 -2.95 2.81
CA ILE A 138 12.30 -2.62 2.38
C ILE A 138 12.38 -1.82 1.09
N THR A 139 11.64 -2.26 0.07
CA THR A 139 11.60 -1.59 -1.24
C THR A 139 10.38 -0.71 -1.39
N ASN A 140 9.22 -1.15 -0.88
CA ASN A 140 7.97 -0.43 -0.98
C ASN A 140 7.13 -0.63 0.27
N VAL A 141 6.34 0.39 0.61
CA VAL A 141 5.21 0.25 1.54
C VAL A 141 3.96 0.61 0.76
N SER A 142 2.98 -0.26 0.77
CA SER A 142 1.69 0.00 0.16
C SER A 142 0.57 -0.04 1.18
N VAL A 143 -0.42 0.82 1.02
CA VAL A 143 -1.50 1.02 1.99
C VAL A 143 -2.83 0.99 1.26
N SER A 144 -3.68 0.07 1.68
CA SER A 144 -5.05 -0.05 1.18
C SER A 144 -5.94 1.02 1.84
N THR A 145 -6.71 1.73 1.01
CA THR A 145 -7.63 2.80 1.42
C THR A 145 -8.99 2.60 0.78
N SER A 146 -10.00 3.32 1.27
CA SER A 146 -11.36 3.33 0.69
C SER A 146 -11.40 3.76 -0.78
N THR A 147 -10.36 4.45 -1.25
CA THR A 147 -10.28 4.90 -2.64
C THR A 147 -9.43 3.96 -3.50
N GLY A 148 -8.57 3.14 -2.89
CA GLY A 148 -7.66 2.21 -3.58
C GLY A 148 -6.32 2.06 -2.86
N LYS A 149 -5.31 1.54 -3.55
CA LYS A 149 -3.98 1.28 -3.00
C LYS A 149 -3.03 2.44 -3.28
N MET A 150 -2.35 2.89 -2.24
CA MET A 150 -1.25 3.86 -2.31
C MET A 150 0.05 3.10 -2.23
N ILE A 151 1.02 3.42 -3.08
CA ILE A 151 2.32 2.74 -3.11
C ILE A 151 3.41 3.78 -2.89
N PHE A 152 4.21 3.58 -1.86
CA PHE A 152 5.31 4.45 -1.48
C PHE A 152 6.63 3.71 -1.69
N PRO A 153 7.38 4.02 -2.76
CA PRO A 153 8.71 3.48 -2.93
C PRO A 153 9.63 4.01 -1.83
N ILE A 154 10.32 3.10 -1.16
CA ILE A 154 11.26 3.41 -0.11
C ILE A 154 12.65 3.48 -0.74
N LYS A 155 13.26 4.66 -0.71
CA LYS A 155 14.66 4.80 -1.11
C LYS A 155 15.53 4.11 -0.07
N SER A 156 16.65 3.51 -0.47
CA SER A 156 17.55 2.75 0.44
C SER A 156 17.89 3.52 1.73
N LYS A 157 18.18 4.82 1.61
CA LYS A 157 18.45 5.72 2.75
C LYS A 157 17.28 5.87 3.75
N ASP A 158 16.04 5.67 3.31
CA ASP A 158 14.83 5.78 4.10
C ASP A 158 14.41 4.42 4.69
N GLY A 159 14.76 3.30 4.02
CA GLY A 159 14.54 1.93 4.52
C GLY A 159 15.31 1.65 5.82
N ASP A 160 16.51 2.22 5.93
CA ASP A 160 17.29 2.28 7.17
C ASP A 160 16.52 2.88 8.34
N SER A 161 15.54 3.75 8.11
CA SER A 161 14.82 4.45 9.18
C SER A 161 13.94 3.49 9.99
N ILE A 162 13.27 2.53 9.35
CA ILE A 162 12.43 1.55 10.10
C ILE A 162 13.33 0.62 10.92
N ARG A 163 14.44 0.14 10.33
CA ARG A 163 15.43 -0.69 11.02
C ARG A 163 16.01 0.05 12.24
N ARG A 164 16.52 1.27 12.06
CA ARG A 164 17.05 2.13 13.15
C ARG A 164 16.01 2.46 14.21
N LEU A 165 14.73 2.58 13.85
CA LEU A 165 13.65 2.80 14.81
C LEU A 165 13.39 1.55 15.67
N LEU A 166 13.52 0.35 15.11
CA LEU A 166 13.33 -0.91 15.81
C LEU A 166 14.53 -1.27 16.72
N GLU A 167 15.73 -0.82 16.38
CA GLU A 167 16.96 -1.01 17.19
C GLU A 167 16.93 -0.19 18.49
N LYS A 168 16.22 0.95 18.53
CA LYS A 168 16.14 1.83 19.72
C LYS A 168 15.37 1.25 20.92
N PHE A 169 14.77 0.07 20.78
CA PHE A 169 13.92 -0.54 21.80
C PHE A 169 14.51 -1.84 22.39
N GLU A 170 15.77 -2.13 22.08
CA GLU A 170 16.63 -3.08 22.80
C GLU A 170 17.30 -2.39 24.00
#